data_AF-A0A7C5Y1W8-F1
#
_entry.id   AF-A0A7C5Y1W8-F1
#
_cell.length_a   1.000
_cell.length_b   1.000
_cell.length_c   1.000
_cell.angle_alpha   90.00
_cell.angle_beta   90.00
_cell.angle_gamma   90.00
#
_symmetry.space_group_name_H-M   'P 1'
#
loop_
_entity.id
_entity.type
_entity.pdbx_description
1 polymer ?
#
loop_
_entity_poly.entity_id
_entity_poly.type
_entity_poly.pdbx_seq_one_letter_code
_entity_poly.pdbx_strand_id
1 'polypeptide(L)'
;MIILVSLMLIIMFLIYLFIEILTSSPFGRLIKAVRENEITARFIGKDVTRIRILVLLIGSSLASIAGVLYSLFMGAVMASAFTRSDWTYWPWLMLIIGGKGNNIGALVGAVIIVIARQLIAIYKHDLELFLPFSVVWLEQILLGITLIAFMIYRPIGIIPEKPVKIRGISFKKIKQEIEI
;
A
#
# COMPACT_ATOMS: atom_id res chain seq x y z
N MET A 1 -10.41 23.28 10.18
CA MET A 1 -10.51 22.10 9.30
C MET A 1 -9.59 22.21 8.07
N ILE A 2 -9.68 23.27 7.25
CA ILE A 2 -8.85 23.44 6.03
C ILE A 2 -7.35 23.36 6.33
N ILE A 3 -6.87 24.03 7.38
CA ILE A 3 -5.44 24.03 7.76
C ILE A 3 -4.92 22.61 8.04
N LEU A 4 -5.68 21.80 8.78
CA LEU A 4 -5.30 20.42 9.10
C LEU A 4 -5.27 19.54 7.85
N VAL A 5 -6.27 19.68 6.98
CA VAL A 5 -6.32 18.93 5.70
C VAL A 5 -5.12 19.30 4.82
N SER A 6 -4.81 20.60 4.69
CA SER A 6 -3.64 21.04 3.93
C SER A 6 -2.33 20.50 4.51
N LEU A 7 -2.19 20.50 5.85
CA LEU A 7 -1.02 19.93 6.52
C LEU A 7 -0.88 18.42 6.25
N MET A 8 -1.99 17.67 6.34
CA MET A 8 -2.00 16.23 6.03
C MET A 8 -1.59 15.94 4.58
N LEU A 9 -2.09 16.72 3.62
CA LEU A 9 -1.72 16.57 2.21
C LEU A 9 -0.24 16.88 1.96
N ILE A 10 0.30 17.92 2.61
CA ILE A 10 1.73 18.24 2.54
C ILE A 10 2.56 17.08 3.10
N ILE A 11 2.21 16.56 4.27
CA ILE A 11 2.93 15.44 4.89
C ILE A 11 2.84 14.18 4.02
N MET A 12 1.65 13.86 3.49
CA MET A 12 1.47 12.75 2.56
C MET A 12 2.37 12.89 1.33
N PHE A 13 2.42 14.09 0.73
CA PHE A 13 3.26 14.36 -0.42
C PHE A 13 4.76 14.21 -0.10
N LEU A 14 5.20 14.73 1.05
CA LEU A 14 6.59 14.57 1.51
C LEU A 14 6.95 13.10 1.76
N ILE A 15 6.06 12.32 2.39
CA ILE A 15 6.26 10.87 2.59
C ILE A 15 6.35 10.16 1.25
N TYR A 16 5.46 10.48 0.30
CA TYR A 16 5.49 9.91 -1.04
C TYR A 16 6.82 10.18 -1.73
N LEU A 17 7.30 11.43 -1.72
CA LEU A 17 8.60 11.80 -2.29
C LEU A 17 9.75 11.07 -1.60
N PHE A 18 9.73 11.01 -0.27
CA PHE A 18 10.74 10.31 0.52
C PHE A 18 10.82 8.82 0.14
N ILE A 19 9.68 8.15 0.02
CA ILE A 19 9.62 6.73 -0.38
C ILE A 19 10.04 6.54 -1.83
N GLU A 20 9.68 7.43 -2.76
CA GLU A 20 10.10 7.36 -4.17
C GLU A 20 11.63 7.48 -4.29
N ILE A 21 12.24 8.40 -3.55
CA ILE A 21 13.70 8.56 -3.50
C ILE A 21 14.35 7.32 -2.84
N LEU A 22 13.81 6.86 -1.72
CA LEU A 22 14.35 5.71 -1.00
C LEU A 22 14.30 4.43 -1.84
N THR A 23 13.20 4.20 -2.55
CA THR A 23 12.99 3.00 -3.38
C THR A 23 13.80 3.03 -4.69
N SER A 24 14.12 4.21 -5.22
CA SER A 24 15.01 4.37 -6.38
C SER A 24 16.50 4.36 -6.03
N SER A 25 16.84 4.57 -4.76
CA SER A 25 18.21 4.55 -4.25
C SER A 25 18.85 3.13 -4.27
N PRO A 26 20.18 3.01 -4.06
CA PRO A 26 20.85 1.71 -3.88
C PRO A 26 20.24 0.86 -2.76
N PHE A 27 19.73 1.50 -1.70
CA PHE A 27 19.07 0.82 -0.60
C PHE A 27 17.75 0.17 -1.05
N GLY A 28 16.95 0.87 -1.86
CA GLY A 28 15.73 0.31 -2.44
C GLY A 28 15.98 -0.92 -3.31
N ARG A 29 17.06 -0.91 -4.10
CA ARG A 29 17.49 -2.08 -4.89
C ARG A 29 17.89 -3.26 -4.02
N LEU A 30 18.58 -2.98 -2.91
CA LEU A 30 18.97 -4.00 -1.94
C LEU A 30 17.73 -4.65 -1.28
N ILE A 31 16.71 -3.86 -0.92
CA ILE A 31 15.44 -4.39 -0.40
C ILE A 31 14.78 -5.34 -1.41
N LYS A 32 14.73 -4.94 -2.69
CA LYS A 32 14.15 -5.77 -3.75
C LYS A 32 14.93 -7.08 -3.93
N ALA A 33 16.26 -7.03 -3.93
CA ALA A 33 17.10 -8.22 -4.02
C ALA A 33 16.88 -9.18 -2.84
N VAL A 34 16.77 -8.67 -1.62
CA VAL A 34 16.44 -9.48 -0.43
C VAL A 34 15.05 -10.09 -0.51
N ARG A 35 14.07 -9.38 -1.09
CA ARG A 35 12.70 -9.87 -1.31
C ARG A 35 12.63 -10.99 -2.35
N GLU A 36 13.45 -10.92 -3.40
CA GLU A 36 13.51 -11.93 -4.46
C GLU A 36 14.26 -13.20 -4.04
N ASN A 37 15.46 -13.05 -3.47
CA ASN A 37 16.24 -14.19 -2.97
C ASN A 37 17.15 -13.80 -1.81
N GLU A 38 16.71 -14.12 -0.60
CA GLU A 38 17.46 -13.89 0.64
C GLU A 38 18.76 -14.70 0.75
N ILE A 39 18.81 -15.88 0.10
CA ILE A 39 19.98 -16.77 0.13
C ILE A 39 21.09 -16.14 -0.70
N THR A 40 20.77 -15.71 -1.92
CA THR A 40 21.70 -15.00 -2.81
C THR A 40 22.22 -13.72 -2.17
N ALA A 41 21.34 -12.92 -1.54
CA ALA A 41 21.73 -11.70 -0.85
C ALA A 41 22.73 -11.96 0.30
N ARG A 42 22.58 -13.05 1.05
CA ARG A 42 23.54 -13.46 2.08
C ARG A 42 24.88 -13.91 1.50
N PHE A 43 24.87 -14.66 0.39
CA PHE A 43 26.11 -15.13 -0.25
C PHE A 43 27.02 -13.98 -0.73
N ILE A 44 26.44 -12.86 -1.19
CA ILE A 44 27.20 -11.67 -1.57
C ILE A 44 27.59 -10.78 -0.37
N GLY A 45 27.46 -11.29 0.86
CA GLY A 45 27.88 -10.63 2.10
C GLY A 45 26.92 -9.54 2.60
N LYS A 46 25.65 -9.53 2.18
CA LYS A 46 24.66 -8.58 2.72
C LYS A 46 23.97 -9.15 3.94
N ASP A 47 23.91 -8.35 5.00
CA ASP A 47 23.17 -8.69 6.22
C ASP A 47 21.66 -8.48 6.02
N VAL A 48 20.96 -9.57 5.70
CA VAL A 48 19.50 -9.60 5.51
C VAL A 48 18.74 -9.19 6.77
N THR A 49 19.24 -9.54 7.94
CA THR A 49 18.59 -9.23 9.23
C THR A 49 18.59 -7.73 9.46
N ARG A 50 19.74 -7.07 9.27
CA ARG A 50 19.85 -5.62 9.40
C ARG A 50 18.95 -4.88 8.41
N ILE A 51 18.85 -5.36 7.17
CA ILE A 51 17.96 -4.78 6.15
C ILE A 51 16.49 -4.89 6.58
N ARG A 52 16.06 -6.05 7.11
CA ARG A 52 14.69 -6.23 7.63
C ARG A 52 14.38 -5.29 8.78
N ILE A 53 15.30 -5.15 9.74
CA ILE A 53 15.15 -4.23 10.87
C ILE A 53 14.97 -2.79 10.37
N LEU A 54 15.80 -2.35 9.41
CA LEU A 54 15.69 -1.01 8.84
C LEU A 54 14.35 -0.79 8.14
N VAL A 55 13.89 -1.74 7.33
CA VAL A 55 12.58 -1.65 6.67
C VAL A 55 11.45 -1.60 7.69
N LEU A 56 11.53 -2.40 8.76
CA LEU A 56 10.55 -2.39 9.85
C LEU A 56 10.54 -1.04 10.57
N LEU A 57 11.70 -0.49 10.91
CA LEU A 57 11.81 0.82 11.57
C LEU A 57 11.20 1.93 10.73
N ILE A 58 11.53 1.98 9.43
CA ILE A 58 10.99 2.98 8.50
C ILE A 58 9.47 2.80 8.37
N GLY A 59 8.99 1.58 8.16
CA GLY A 59 7.56 1.30 8.04
C GLY A 59 6.75 1.68 9.29
N SER A 60 7.22 1.28 10.47
CA SER A 60 6.60 1.61 11.76
C SER A 60 6.62 3.12 12.04
N SER A 61 7.68 3.82 11.64
CA SER A 61 7.77 5.28 11.80
C SER A 61 6.72 5.99 10.94
N LEU A 62 6.53 5.55 9.68
CA LEU A 62 5.50 6.10 8.80
C LEU A 62 4.08 5.78 9.31
N ALA A 63 3.85 4.57 9.81
CA ALA A 63 2.58 4.18 10.42
C ALA A 63 2.26 5.04 11.66
N SER A 64 3.27 5.34 12.48
CA SER A 64 3.13 6.23 13.64
C SER A 64 2.72 7.65 13.22
N ILE A 65 3.35 8.22 12.19
CA ILE A 65 2.98 9.53 11.65
C ILE A 65 1.51 9.54 11.20
N ALA A 66 1.07 8.49 10.48
CA ALA A 66 -0.33 8.37 10.07
C ALA A 66 -1.29 8.31 11.27
N GLY A 67 -0.94 7.56 12.34
CA GLY A 67 -1.73 7.48 13.56
C GLY A 67 -1.84 8.80 14.31
N VAL A 68 -0.74 9.56 14.43
CA VAL A 68 -0.75 10.89 15.05
C VAL A 68 -1.64 11.84 14.25
N LEU A 69 -1.51 11.86 12.93
CA LEU A 69 -2.35 12.69 12.07
C LEU A 69 -3.83 12.33 12.21
N TYR A 70 -4.16 11.04 12.25
CA TYR A 70 -5.54 10.59 12.46
C TYR A 70 -6.09 11.04 13.82
N SER A 71 -5.31 10.91 14.90
CA SER A 71 -5.72 11.35 16.23
C SER A 71 -5.96 12.87 16.27
N LEU A 72 -5.12 13.66 15.61
CA LEU A 72 -5.27 15.11 15.53
C LEU A 72 -6.52 15.50 14.73
N PHE A 73 -6.87 14.72 13.71
CA PHE A 73 -8.08 14.95 12.90
C PHE A 73 -9.35 14.60 13.66
N MET A 74 -9.37 13.47 14.38
CA MET A 74 -10.54 13.03 15.13
C MET A 74 -10.79 13.85 16.40
N GLY A 75 -9.75 14.47 16.97
CA GLY A 75 -9.84 15.28 18.20
C GLY A 75 -10.03 14.47 19.49
N ALA A 76 -10.39 13.18 19.39
CA ALA A 76 -10.47 12.24 20.50
C ALA A 76 -10.05 10.84 20.03
N VAL A 77 -9.53 10.05 20.96
CA VAL A 77 -9.09 8.66 20.72
C VAL A 77 -10.02 7.72 21.48
N MET A 78 -10.80 6.92 20.76
CA MET A 78 -11.66 5.89 21.34
C MET A 78 -11.17 4.51 20.90
N ALA A 79 -10.99 3.60 21.86
CA ALA A 79 -10.49 2.25 21.57
C ALA A 79 -11.40 1.48 20.58
N SER A 80 -12.71 1.75 20.62
CA SER A 80 -13.69 1.15 19.71
C SER A 80 -13.48 1.50 18.23
N ALA A 81 -12.80 2.61 17.93
CA ALA A 81 -12.51 3.03 16.55
C ALA A 81 -11.28 2.33 15.94
N PHE A 82 -10.49 1.60 16.74
CA PHE A 82 -9.28 0.92 16.28
C PHE A 82 -9.55 -0.56 15.99
N THR A 83 -10.46 -0.81 15.05
CA THR A 83 -10.78 -2.18 14.63
C THR A 83 -9.73 -2.72 13.65
N ARG A 84 -9.54 -4.05 13.63
CA ARG A 84 -8.65 -4.71 12.65
C ARG A 84 -9.09 -4.48 11.20
N SER A 85 -10.41 -4.37 11.00
CA SER A 85 -10.98 -4.11 9.67
C SER A 85 -10.45 -2.80 9.10
N ASP A 86 -10.53 -1.72 9.86
CA ASP A 86 -10.18 -0.37 9.41
C ASP A 86 -8.67 -0.14 9.27
N TRP A 87 -7.88 -0.72 10.17
CA TRP A 87 -6.45 -0.40 10.25
C TRP A 87 -5.51 -1.47 9.69
N THR A 88 -6.01 -2.69 9.46
CA THR A 88 -5.22 -3.77 8.85
C THR A 88 -5.78 -4.15 7.49
N TYR A 89 -7.04 -4.56 7.39
CA TYR A 89 -7.56 -5.15 6.15
C TYR A 89 -7.78 -4.13 5.04
N TRP A 90 -8.34 -2.96 5.35
CA TRP A 90 -8.55 -1.90 4.36
C TRP A 90 -7.25 -1.38 3.72
N PRO A 91 -6.22 -0.96 4.49
CA PRO A 91 -4.94 -0.56 3.91
C PRO A 91 -4.27 -1.67 3.08
N TRP A 92 -4.41 -2.93 3.51
CA TRP A 92 -3.86 -4.07 2.79
C TRP A 92 -4.56 -4.30 1.45
N LEU A 93 -5.90 -4.17 1.41
CA LEU A 93 -6.69 -4.22 0.19
C LEU A 93 -6.30 -3.09 -0.79
N MET A 94 -6.15 -1.86 -0.28
CA MET A 94 -5.69 -0.71 -1.07
C MET A 94 -4.34 -1.01 -1.75
N LEU A 95 -3.40 -1.61 -1.00
CA LEU A 95 -2.08 -1.97 -1.52
C LEU A 95 -2.14 -3.09 -2.58
N ILE A 96 -2.94 -4.12 -2.34
CA ILE A 96 -3.09 -5.25 -3.28
C ILE A 96 -3.70 -4.80 -4.60
N ILE A 97 -4.77 -4.00 -4.53
CA ILE A 97 -5.45 -3.45 -5.70
C ILE A 97 -4.50 -2.52 -6.45
N GLY A 98 -3.78 -1.66 -5.74
CA GLY A 98 -2.80 -0.76 -6.33
C GLY A 98 -1.67 -1.45 -7.08
N GLY A 99 -1.15 -2.53 -6.49
CA GLY A 99 -0.04 -3.33 -7.02
C GLY A 99 1.14 -3.38 -6.07
N LYS A 100 1.63 -4.60 -5.83
CA LYS A 100 2.74 -4.85 -4.89
C LYS A 100 4.04 -4.27 -5.47
N GLY A 101 4.73 -3.41 -4.71
CA GLY A 101 6.05 -2.87 -5.10
C GLY A 101 6.03 -1.64 -6.01
N ASN A 102 4.89 -0.97 -6.19
CA ASN A 102 4.79 0.28 -6.93
C ASN A 102 4.11 1.38 -6.11
N ASN A 103 4.81 2.48 -5.84
CA ASN A 103 4.31 3.58 -5.01
C ASN A 103 3.10 4.29 -5.65
N ILE A 104 3.13 4.48 -6.97
CA ILE A 104 2.00 5.06 -7.72
C ILE A 104 0.80 4.10 -7.66
N GLY A 105 1.06 2.79 -7.79
CA GLY A 105 0.05 1.76 -7.61
C GLY A 105 -0.64 1.87 -6.27
N ALA A 106 0.12 1.91 -5.17
CA ALA A 106 -0.41 2.06 -3.82
C ALA A 106 -1.28 3.32 -3.65
N LEU A 107 -0.87 4.46 -4.21
CA LEU A 107 -1.65 5.70 -4.17
C LEU A 107 -2.99 5.55 -4.93
N VAL A 108 -2.94 5.02 -6.15
CA VAL A 108 -4.14 4.80 -6.98
C VAL A 108 -5.10 3.80 -6.31
N GLY A 109 -4.57 2.71 -5.75
CA GLY A 109 -5.37 1.72 -5.01
C GLY A 109 -6.04 2.31 -3.77
N ALA A 110 -5.33 3.17 -3.02
CA ALA A 110 -5.90 3.90 -1.89
C ALA A 110 -7.04 4.83 -2.34
N VAL A 111 -6.83 5.64 -3.38
CA VAL A 111 -7.86 6.55 -3.90
C VAL A 111 -9.10 5.79 -4.38
N ILE A 112 -8.94 4.73 -5.18
CA ILE A 112 -10.05 3.93 -5.71
C ILE A 112 -10.89 3.36 -4.56
N ILE A 113 -10.25 2.75 -3.58
CA ILE A 113 -10.95 2.11 -2.47
C ILE A 113 -11.59 3.13 -1.53
N VAL A 114 -10.93 4.25 -1.24
CA VAL A 114 -11.53 5.31 -0.42
C VAL A 114 -12.78 5.88 -1.10
N ILE A 115 -12.72 6.13 -2.41
CA ILE A 115 -13.89 6.59 -3.18
C ILE A 115 -14.99 5.52 -3.15
N ALA A 116 -14.65 4.25 -3.38
CA ALA A 116 -15.63 3.16 -3.34
C ALA A 116 -16.31 3.07 -1.97
N ARG A 117 -15.55 3.13 -0.87
CA ARG A 117 -16.08 3.15 0.50
C ARG A 117 -16.98 4.35 0.74
N GLN A 118 -16.58 5.54 0.26
CA GLN A 118 -17.38 6.74 0.42
C GLN A 118 -18.71 6.65 -0.35
N LEU A 119 -18.70 6.11 -1.57
CA LEU A 119 -19.92 5.88 -2.34
C LEU A 119 -20.84 4.87 -1.63
N ILE A 120 -20.28 3.76 -1.14
CA ILE A 120 -21.03 2.79 -0.33
C ILE A 120 -21.64 3.51 0.87
N ALA A 121 -20.86 4.28 1.63
CA ALA A 121 -21.35 4.99 2.81
C ALA A 121 -22.53 5.94 2.54
N ILE A 122 -22.57 6.55 1.34
CA ILE A 122 -23.66 7.44 0.91
C ILE A 122 -24.91 6.64 0.51
N TYR A 123 -24.77 5.61 -0.31
CA TYR A 123 -25.92 4.88 -0.89
C TYR A 123 -26.41 3.70 -0.05
N LYS A 124 -25.68 3.29 0.99
CA LYS A 124 -25.97 2.05 1.74
C LYS A 124 -27.38 2.01 2.33
N HIS A 125 -27.96 3.16 2.69
CA HIS A 125 -29.31 3.23 3.26
C HIS A 125 -30.40 3.01 2.22
N ASP A 126 -30.18 3.41 0.96
CA ASP A 126 -31.12 3.15 -0.13
C ASP A 126 -31.14 1.65 -0.51
N LEU A 127 -29.99 0.99 -0.35
CA LEU A 127 -29.80 -0.45 -0.57
C LEU A 127 -30.45 -1.30 0.52
N GLU A 128 -30.78 -0.74 1.68
CA GLU A 128 -31.38 -1.48 2.82
C GLU A 128 -32.69 -2.16 2.43
N LEU A 129 -33.48 -1.53 1.55
CA LEU A 129 -34.77 -2.05 1.09
C LEU A 129 -34.65 -3.28 0.18
N PHE A 130 -33.48 -3.50 -0.43
CA PHE A 130 -33.25 -4.56 -1.41
C PHE A 130 -32.36 -5.70 -0.89
N LEU A 131 -31.74 -5.55 0.27
CA LEU A 131 -30.78 -6.51 0.81
C LEU A 131 -31.40 -7.38 1.91
N PRO A 132 -31.14 -8.70 1.91
CA PRO A 132 -31.66 -9.61 2.93
C PRO A 132 -30.87 -9.58 4.25
N PHE A 133 -29.88 -8.68 4.39
CA PHE A 133 -28.99 -8.58 5.55
C PHE A 133 -28.78 -7.12 5.96
N SER A 134 -28.37 -6.90 7.21
CA SER A 134 -28.14 -5.56 7.73
C SER A 134 -27.03 -4.84 6.98
N VAL A 135 -27.31 -3.62 6.57
CA VAL A 135 -26.39 -2.72 5.84
C VAL A 135 -25.07 -2.49 6.58
N VAL A 136 -25.06 -2.63 7.90
CA VAL A 136 -23.86 -2.55 8.76
C VAL A 136 -22.74 -3.49 8.29
N TRP A 137 -23.07 -4.67 7.75
CA TRP A 137 -22.11 -5.68 7.28
C TRP A 137 -21.71 -5.54 5.81
N LEU A 138 -22.43 -4.69 5.05
CA LEU A 138 -22.25 -4.55 3.61
C LEU A 138 -20.80 -4.19 3.26
N GLU A 139 -20.21 -3.27 4.02
CA GLU A 139 -18.87 -2.78 3.79
C GLU A 139 -17.80 -3.88 3.99
N GLN A 140 -17.92 -4.71 5.04
CA GLN A 140 -17.01 -5.81 5.33
C GLN A 140 -17.17 -6.97 4.35
N ILE A 141 -18.42 -7.26 3.92
CA ILE A 141 -18.69 -8.26 2.89
C ILE A 141 -18.07 -7.83 1.56
N LEU A 142 -18.26 -6.56 1.17
CA LEU A 142 -17.66 -6.01 -0.05
C LEU A 142 -16.13 -5.98 0.03
N LEU A 143 -15.54 -5.70 1.19
CA LEU A 143 -14.10 -5.83 1.40
C LEU A 143 -13.65 -7.25 1.06
N GLY A 144 -14.27 -8.27 1.66
CA GLY A 144 -13.90 -9.67 1.45
C GLY A 144 -14.06 -10.12 0.00
N ILE A 145 -15.22 -9.82 -0.62
CA ILE A 145 -15.49 -10.15 -2.02
C ILE A 145 -14.49 -9.46 -2.94
N THR A 146 -14.22 -8.17 -2.73
CA THR A 146 -13.28 -7.41 -3.56
C THR A 146 -11.87 -7.95 -3.42
N LEU A 147 -11.44 -8.29 -2.20
CA LEU A 147 -10.14 -8.89 -1.93
C LEU A 147 -9.99 -10.23 -2.70
N ILE A 148 -10.96 -11.13 -2.57
CA ILE A 148 -10.95 -12.44 -3.22
C ILE A 148 -10.97 -12.27 -4.74
N ALA A 149 -11.87 -11.43 -5.27
CA ALA A 149 -11.97 -11.17 -6.70
C ALA A 149 -10.63 -10.64 -7.27
N PHE A 150 -10.01 -9.65 -6.63
CA PHE A 150 -8.73 -9.12 -7.08
C PHE A 150 -7.60 -10.15 -7.01
N MET A 151 -7.57 -10.99 -5.97
CA MET A 151 -6.59 -12.07 -5.87
C MET A 151 -6.75 -13.11 -6.97
N ILE A 152 -7.98 -13.39 -7.41
CA ILE A 152 -8.26 -14.34 -8.50
C ILE A 152 -7.91 -13.72 -9.86
N TYR A 153 -8.38 -12.52 -10.16
CA TYR A 153 -8.31 -11.97 -11.51
C TYR A 153 -7.02 -11.19 -11.81
N ARG A 154 -6.44 -10.49 -10.82
CA ARG A 154 -5.29 -9.58 -11.01
C ARG A 154 -4.37 -9.59 -9.77
N PRO A 155 -3.65 -10.69 -9.47
CA PRO A 155 -2.82 -10.81 -8.26
C PRO A 155 -1.62 -9.83 -8.22
N ILE A 156 -1.25 -9.25 -9.36
CA ILE A 156 -0.17 -8.27 -9.51
C ILE A 156 -0.65 -6.83 -9.18
N GLY A 157 -1.98 -6.62 -9.10
CA GLY A 157 -2.64 -5.33 -8.95
C GLY A 157 -2.80 -4.57 -10.27
N ILE A 158 -3.30 -3.33 -10.17
CA ILE A 158 -3.60 -2.46 -11.32
C ILE A 158 -2.31 -1.96 -11.98
N ILE A 159 -1.34 -1.52 -11.17
CA ILE A 159 -0.08 -0.95 -11.67
C ILE A 159 1.08 -1.85 -11.22
N PRO A 160 1.63 -2.69 -12.12
CA PRO A 160 2.70 -3.61 -11.77
C PRO A 160 3.98 -2.86 -11.37
N GLU A 161 4.82 -3.53 -10.59
CA GLU A 161 6.15 -3.04 -10.24
C GLU A 161 7.02 -2.88 -11.50
N LYS A 162 7.67 -1.72 -11.63
CA LYS A 162 8.62 -1.47 -12.72
C LYS A 162 9.92 -2.25 -12.46
N PRO A 163 10.52 -2.86 -13.49
CA PRO A 163 11.81 -3.53 -13.35
C PRO A 163 12.88 -2.53 -12.88
N VAL A 164 13.82 -3.02 -12.09
CA VAL A 164 14.91 -2.20 -11.53
C VAL A 164 15.71 -1.58 -12.68
N LYS A 165 15.72 -0.25 -12.82
CA LYS A 165 16.59 0.41 -13.81
C LYS A 165 18.04 0.38 -13.30
N ILE A 166 18.90 -0.40 -13.94
CA ILE A 166 20.33 -0.41 -13.68
C ILE A 166 20.98 0.65 -14.57
N ARG A 167 21.74 1.58 -13.98
CA ARG A 167 22.44 2.63 -14.72
C ARG A 167 23.49 1.97 -15.63
N GLY A 168 23.32 2.10 -16.95
CA GLY A 168 24.22 1.53 -17.97
C GLY A 168 23.79 0.18 -18.54
N ILE A 169 22.74 -0.47 -18.01
CA ILE A 169 22.26 -1.77 -18.48
C ILE A 169 20.78 -1.67 -18.82
N SER A 170 20.45 -1.82 -20.11
CA SER A 170 19.06 -1.88 -20.57
C SER A 170 18.59 -3.33 -20.57
N PHE A 171 17.56 -3.64 -19.77
CA PHE A 171 16.92 -4.96 -19.76
C PHE A 171 16.44 -5.39 -21.14
N LYS A 172 16.12 -4.45 -22.04
CA LYS A 172 15.72 -4.74 -23.41
C LYS A 172 16.86 -5.36 -24.24
N LYS A 173 18.11 -4.95 -23.97
CA LYS A 173 19.31 -5.53 -24.61
C LYS A 173 19.62 -6.93 -24.06
N ILE A 174 19.56 -7.11 -22.74
CA ILE A 174 19.81 -8.43 -22.11
C ILE A 174 18.76 -9.45 -22.56
N LYS A 175 17.49 -9.06 -22.64
CA LYS A 175 16.43 -9.98 -23.07
C LYS A 175 16.64 -10.44 -24.52
N GLN A 176 17.15 -9.56 -25.38
CA GLN A 176 17.57 -9.91 -26.75
C GLN A 176 18.80 -10.82 -26.80
N GLU A 177 19.73 -10.74 -25.85
CA GLU A 177 20.92 -11.61 -25.79
C GLU A 177 20.62 -13.02 -25.26
N ILE A 178 19.56 -13.19 -24.45
CA ILE A 178 19.16 -14.49 -23.86
C ILE A 178 18.14 -15.23 -24.74
N GLU A 179 17.39 -14.52 -25.60
CA GLU A 179 16.44 -15.12 -26.57
C GLU A 179 17.12 -15.56 -27.89
N ILE A 180 18.46 -15.73 -27.91
CA ILE A 180 19.25 -16.30 -29.01
C ILE A 180 19.64 -17.75 -28.70
#